data_AF-A0A8T5Q640-F1
#
_entry.id   AF-A0A8T5Q640-F1
#
_cell.length_a   1.000
_cell.length_b   1.000
_cell.length_c   1.000
_cell.angle_alpha   90.00
_cell.angle_beta   90.00
_cell.angle_gamma   90.00
#
_symmetry.space_group_name_H-M   'P 1'
#
loop_
_entity.id
_entity.type
_entity.pdbx_description
1 polymer ?
#
loop_
_entity_poly.entity_id
_entity_poly.type
_entity_poly.pdbx_seq_one_letter_code
_entity_poly.pdbx_strand_id
1 'polypeptide(L)'
;MFQIKIKTSTREQGIDITSQIKQLVQKTGIKEGICFLYCPHATAAVTVAESYDPNVLKDITNCLNKLIPKGKWLHDRIDNNGDAHIKAAIVGPSLSIPIQNKKLALGTWQNIILLEFDGPRERTILCKIQGE
;
A
#
# COMPACT_ATOMS: atom_id res chain seq x y z
N MET A 1 -12.93 0.89 -13.35
CA MET A 1 -11.62 0.94 -12.65
C MET A 1 -11.66 2.19 -11.78
N PHE A 2 -11.38 2.07 -10.50
CA PHE A 2 -11.41 3.17 -9.54
C PHE A 2 -10.00 3.68 -9.28
N GLN A 3 -9.92 4.92 -8.81
CA GLN A 3 -8.69 5.54 -8.34
C GLN A 3 -8.94 6.16 -6.97
N ILE A 4 -8.00 5.97 -6.04
CA ILE A 4 -7.99 6.67 -4.76
C ILE A 4 -6.71 7.49 -4.66
N LYS A 5 -6.85 8.73 -4.17
CA LYS A 5 -5.74 9.64 -3.89
C LYS A 5 -5.49 9.67 -2.39
N ILE A 6 -4.25 9.48 -2.00
CA ILE A 6 -3.83 9.43 -0.59
C ILE A 6 -2.72 10.45 -0.40
N LYS A 7 -2.90 11.38 0.53
CA LYS A 7 -1.85 12.33 0.91
C LYS A 7 -0.98 11.73 2.01
N THR A 8 0.33 11.76 1.81
CA THR A 8 1.32 11.35 2.80
C THR A 8 1.96 12.60 3.41
N SER A 9 2.26 12.52 4.70
CA SER A 9 2.71 13.69 5.50
C SER A 9 4.17 13.58 5.93
N THR A 10 4.73 12.38 5.92
CA THR A 10 6.12 12.10 6.28
C THR A 10 6.81 11.35 5.14
N ARG A 11 8.15 11.33 5.16
CA ARG A 11 8.91 10.62 4.14
C ARG A 11 8.61 9.13 4.12
N GLU A 12 8.61 8.50 5.29
CA GLU A 12 8.17 7.12 5.46
C GLU A 12 6.88 7.09 6.27
N GLN A 13 5.85 6.40 5.76
CA GLN A 13 4.55 6.35 6.40
C GLN A 13 3.78 5.09 6.00
N GLY A 14 3.15 4.42 6.96
CA GLY A 14 2.08 3.47 6.68
C GLY A 14 0.72 4.15 6.81
N ILE A 15 -0.15 4.01 5.82
CA ILE A 15 -1.50 4.57 5.83
C ILE A 15 -2.50 3.45 5.57
N ASP A 16 -3.43 3.25 6.52
CA ASP A 16 -4.54 2.33 6.34
C ASP A 16 -5.55 2.91 5.34
N ILE A 17 -5.75 2.20 4.22
CA ILE A 17 -6.70 2.53 3.15
C ILE A 17 -7.88 1.56 3.09
N THR A 18 -8.02 0.67 4.08
CA THR A 18 -9.01 -0.41 4.11
C THR A 18 -10.43 0.11 3.97
N SER A 19 -10.78 1.19 4.67
CA SER A 19 -12.14 1.75 4.63
C SER A 19 -12.51 2.25 3.24
N GLN A 20 -11.59 2.93 2.56
CA GLN A 20 -11.75 3.45 1.21
C GLN A 20 -11.95 2.29 0.22
N ILE A 21 -11.16 1.22 0.31
CA ILE A 21 -11.32 0.05 -0.57
C ILE A 21 -12.61 -0.72 -0.28
N LYS A 22 -12.99 -0.91 1.00
CA LYS A 22 -14.27 -1.54 1.39
C LYS A 22 -15.46 -0.78 0.79
N GLN A 23 -15.45 0.55 0.84
CA GLN A 23 -16.50 1.37 0.23
C GLN A 23 -16.56 1.19 -1.29
N LEU A 24 -15.42 1.09 -1.98
CA LEU A 24 -15.40 0.81 -3.42
C LEU A 24 -16.01 -0.55 -3.74
N VAL A 25 -15.64 -1.60 -3.00
CA VAL A 25 -16.23 -2.94 -3.16
C VAL A 25 -17.74 -2.92 -2.97
N GLN A 26 -18.21 -2.30 -1.88
CA GLN A 26 -19.65 -2.18 -1.61
C GLN A 26 -20.41 -1.47 -2.73
N LYS A 27 -19.84 -0.42 -3.32
CA LYS A 27 -20.45 0.33 -4.44
C LYS A 27 -20.62 -0.51 -5.71
N THR A 28 -19.83 -1.58 -5.90
CA THR A 28 -19.96 -2.43 -7.10
C THR A 28 -21.10 -3.42 -7.03
N GLY A 29 -21.57 -3.79 -5.84
CA GLY A 29 -22.58 -4.83 -5.65
C GLY A 29 -22.10 -6.27 -5.89
N ILE A 30 -20.84 -6.46 -6.32
CA ILE A 30 -20.22 -7.78 -6.56
C ILE A 30 -20.23 -8.60 -5.27
N LYS A 31 -20.70 -9.84 -5.37
CA LYS A 31 -20.79 -10.79 -4.25
C LYS A 31 -19.56 -11.66 -4.14
N GLU A 32 -19.10 -12.19 -5.28
CA GLU A 32 -17.97 -13.12 -5.40
C GLU A 32 -17.02 -12.61 -6.49
N GLY A 33 -15.72 -12.57 -6.20
CA GLY A 33 -14.75 -12.07 -7.18
C GLY A 33 -13.40 -11.68 -6.61
N ILE A 34 -12.78 -10.68 -7.20
CA ILE A 34 -11.44 -10.20 -6.85
C ILE A 34 -11.38 -8.67 -6.82
N CYS A 35 -10.73 -8.14 -5.80
CA CYS A 35 -10.28 -6.76 -5.71
C CYS A 35 -8.77 -6.72 -5.96
N PHE A 36 -8.38 -6.21 -7.12
CA PHE A 36 -6.99 -5.98 -7.49
C PHE A 36 -6.61 -4.52 -7.21
N LEU A 37 -5.52 -4.33 -6.47
CA LEU A 37 -4.95 -3.03 -6.13
C LEU A 37 -3.58 -2.90 -6.76
N TYR A 38 -3.28 -1.74 -7.33
CA TYR A 38 -1.99 -1.42 -7.92
C TYR A 38 -1.53 -0.02 -7.54
N CYS A 39 -0.28 0.10 -7.11
CA CYS A 39 0.42 1.34 -6.80
C CYS A 39 1.30 1.72 -8.01
N PRO A 40 0.90 2.66 -8.87
CA PRO A 40 1.70 3.13 -10.01
C PRO A 40 2.82 4.10 -9.56
N HIS A 41 3.53 3.80 -8.46
CA HIS A 41 4.61 4.62 -7.91
C HIS A 41 5.82 3.75 -7.61
N ALA A 42 6.99 4.09 -8.15
CA ALA A 42 8.20 3.29 -7.98
C ALA A 42 8.84 3.36 -6.59
N THR A 43 8.33 4.24 -5.71
CA THR A 43 8.86 4.53 -4.37
C THR A 43 7.78 4.41 -3.29
N ALA A 44 6.67 3.75 -3.60
CA ALA A 44 5.60 3.45 -2.66
C ALA A 44 5.00 2.08 -3.00
N ALA A 45 4.40 1.42 -2.04
CA ALA A 45 3.91 0.05 -2.20
C ALA A 45 2.56 -0.15 -1.51
N VAL A 46 1.88 -1.24 -1.84
CA VAL A 46 0.68 -1.69 -1.14
C VAL A 46 0.94 -3.04 -0.49
N THR A 47 0.52 -3.19 0.76
CA THR A 47 0.68 -4.44 1.51
C THR A 47 -0.55 -4.72 2.39
N VAL A 48 -0.57 -5.91 2.99
CA VAL A 48 -1.51 -6.26 4.06
C VAL A 48 -0.74 -6.37 5.36
N ALA A 49 -1.19 -5.65 6.38
CA ALA A 49 -0.63 -5.71 7.73
C ALA A 49 -1.71 -5.37 8.77
N GLU A 50 -1.39 -5.48 10.04
CA GLU A 50 -2.24 -4.97 11.12
C GLU A 50 -2.05 -3.46 11.25
N SER A 51 -3.16 -2.72 11.39
CA SER A 51 -3.15 -1.27 11.66
C SER A 51 -3.80 -0.88 12.99
N TYR A 52 -4.37 -1.84 13.73
CA TYR A 52 -5.01 -1.57 15.03
C TYR A 52 -3.97 -1.09 16.06
N ASP A 53 -2.84 -1.80 16.15
CA ASP A 53 -1.65 -1.27 16.79
C ASP A 53 -0.83 -0.44 15.78
N PRO A 54 -0.74 0.90 15.94
CA PRO A 54 0.05 1.74 15.06
C PRO A 54 1.56 1.43 15.12
N ASN A 55 2.03 0.70 16.14
CA ASN A 55 3.43 0.30 16.24
C ASN A 55 3.80 -0.74 15.18
N VAL A 56 2.89 -1.60 14.73
CA VAL A 56 3.18 -2.59 13.67
C VAL A 56 3.63 -1.89 12.39
N LEU A 57 2.94 -0.84 11.97
CA LEU A 57 3.32 -0.07 10.78
C LEU A 57 4.66 0.66 10.97
N LYS A 58 4.94 1.16 12.18
CA LYS A 58 6.23 1.78 12.52
C LYS A 58 7.35 0.76 12.52
N ASP A 59 7.12 -0.45 13.03
CA ASP A 59 8.14 -1.50 13.07
C ASP A 59 8.48 -2.00 11.67
N ILE A 60 7.48 -2.11 10.78
CA ILE A 60 7.71 -2.40 9.35
C ILE A 60 8.59 -1.32 8.72
N THR A 61 8.22 -0.03 8.85
CA THR A 61 9.01 1.05 8.24
C THR A 61 10.40 1.17 8.87
N ASN A 62 10.52 1.02 10.19
CA ASN A 62 11.80 1.03 10.89
C ASN A 62 12.71 -0.13 10.49
N CYS A 63 12.15 -1.33 10.37
CA CYS A 63 12.88 -2.51 9.90
C CYS A 63 13.44 -2.28 8.50
N LEU A 64 12.59 -1.82 7.58
CA LEU A 64 12.99 -1.49 6.21
C LEU A 64 14.05 -0.37 6.18
N ASN A 65 13.95 0.65 7.04
CA ASN A 65 14.95 1.72 7.14
C ASN A 65 16.30 1.22 7.65
N LYS A 66 16.32 0.25 8.57
CA LYS A 66 17.55 -0.37 9.07
C LYS A 66 18.22 -1.25 8.01
N LEU A 67 17.42 -2.07 7.32
CA LEU A 67 17.92 -3.00 6.30
C LEU A 67 18.34 -2.26 5.02
N ILE A 68 17.61 -1.20 4.66
CA ILE A 68 17.77 -0.45 3.42
C ILE A 68 17.98 1.03 3.78
N PRO A 69 19.17 1.40 4.29
CA PRO A 69 19.46 2.76 4.72
C PRO A 69 19.61 3.71 3.54
N LYS A 70 19.29 4.99 3.76
CA LYS A 70 19.42 6.06 2.77
C LYS A 70 20.88 6.40 2.46
N GLY A 71 21.15 6.92 1.26
CA GLY A 71 22.44 7.53 0.90
C GLY A 71 23.57 6.53 0.64
N LYS A 72 23.25 5.24 0.48
CA LYS A 72 24.22 4.15 0.24
C LYS A 72 24.13 3.55 -1.16
N TRP A 73 23.15 3.94 -1.96
CA TRP A 73 22.82 3.29 -3.21
C TRP A 73 23.38 4.06 -4.41
N LEU A 74 23.63 3.34 -5.50
CA LEU A 74 24.15 3.97 -6.72
C LEU A 74 23.20 5.05 -7.26
N HIS A 75 21.89 4.86 -7.12
CA HIS A 75 20.89 5.84 -7.51
C HIS A 75 20.94 7.13 -6.68
N ASP A 76 21.48 7.08 -5.45
CA ASP A 76 21.62 8.28 -4.59
C ASP A 76 22.56 9.34 -5.18
N ARG A 77 23.33 8.98 -6.22
CA ARG A 77 24.13 9.93 -7.03
C ARG A 77 23.27 10.75 -8.01
N ILE A 78 22.06 10.28 -8.31
CA ILE A 78 21.10 10.89 -9.24
C ILE A 78 19.96 11.52 -8.45
N ASP A 79 19.33 10.75 -7.56
CA ASP A 79 18.29 11.21 -6.66
C ASP A 79 18.40 10.45 -5.33
N ASN A 80 18.25 11.17 -4.22
CA ASN A 80 18.52 10.69 -2.87
C ASN A 80 17.34 9.86 -2.32
N ASN A 81 16.81 8.94 -3.11
CA ASN A 81 15.69 8.06 -2.80
C ASN A 81 15.92 6.63 -3.32
N GLY A 82 17.17 6.22 -3.55
CA GLY A 82 17.50 4.85 -3.95
C GLY A 82 16.97 3.82 -2.96
N ASP A 83 16.93 4.17 -1.67
CA ASP A 83 16.34 3.34 -0.62
C ASP A 83 14.83 3.12 -0.83
N ALA A 84 14.11 4.16 -1.26
CA ALA A 84 12.66 4.11 -1.45
C ALA A 84 12.28 3.19 -2.62
N HIS A 85 13.07 3.22 -3.69
CA HIS A 85 12.93 2.30 -4.82
C HIS A 85 13.10 0.84 -4.41
N ILE A 86 14.15 0.55 -3.64
CA ILE A 86 14.45 -0.82 -3.17
C ILE A 86 13.35 -1.32 -2.24
N LYS A 87 12.90 -0.50 -1.28
CA LYS A 87 11.80 -0.83 -0.37
C LYS A 87 10.51 -1.13 -1.14
N ALA A 88 10.15 -0.29 -2.10
CA ALA A 88 8.95 -0.48 -2.92
C ALA A 88 9.02 -1.75 -3.77
N ALA A 89 10.18 -2.04 -4.37
CA ALA A 89 10.39 -3.24 -5.17
C ALA A 89 10.28 -4.53 -4.34
N ILE A 90 10.78 -4.53 -3.10
CA ILE A 90 10.72 -5.69 -2.19
C ILE A 90 9.30 -5.95 -1.69
N VAL A 91 8.58 -4.90 -1.28
CA VAL A 91 7.20 -5.04 -0.81
C VAL A 91 6.26 -5.41 -1.96
N GLY A 92 6.49 -4.82 -3.12
CA GLY A 92 5.72 -5.05 -4.33
C GLY A 92 4.60 -4.01 -4.56
N PRO A 93 4.24 -3.77 -5.84
CA PRO A 93 3.33 -2.69 -6.19
C PRO A 93 1.85 -3.08 -6.14
N SER A 94 1.49 -4.33 -5.82
CA SER A 94 0.11 -4.80 -6.00
C SER A 94 -0.37 -5.80 -4.97
N LEU A 95 -1.68 -5.84 -4.78
CA LEU A 95 -2.40 -6.84 -4.00
C LEU A 95 -3.57 -7.40 -4.78
N SER A 96 -3.89 -8.66 -4.53
CA SER A 96 -5.08 -9.34 -5.03
C SER A 96 -5.83 -9.92 -3.84
N ILE A 97 -7.04 -9.42 -3.57
CA ILE A 97 -7.83 -9.80 -2.41
C ILE A 97 -9.17 -10.37 -2.88
N PRO A 98 -9.52 -11.61 -2.52
CA PRO A 98 -10.81 -12.19 -2.87
C PRO A 98 -11.98 -11.37 -2.29
N ILE A 99 -13.09 -11.37 -2.99
CA ILE A 99 -14.38 -10.88 -2.52
C ILE A 99 -15.28 -12.09 -2.33
N GLN A 100 -15.87 -12.21 -1.14
CA GLN A 100 -16.80 -13.27 -0.78
C GLN A 100 -17.95 -12.66 0.02
N ASN A 101 -19.19 -13.06 -0.27
CA ASN A 101 -20.39 -12.55 0.40
C ASN A 101 -20.44 -10.99 0.43
N LYS A 102 -20.07 -10.35 -0.68
CA LYS A 102 -20.00 -8.88 -0.85
C LYS A 102 -18.95 -8.17 -0.01
N LYS A 103 -18.00 -8.89 0.57
CA LYS A 103 -16.94 -8.34 1.43
C LYS A 103 -15.58 -8.78 0.94
N LEU A 104 -14.57 -7.94 1.15
CA LEU A 104 -13.18 -8.37 1.03
C LEU A 104 -12.92 -9.49 2.04
N ALA A 105 -12.39 -10.61 1.58
CA ALA A 105 -12.02 -11.78 2.39
C ALA A 105 -10.71 -11.54 3.15
N LEU A 106 -10.65 -10.44 3.90
CA LEU A 106 -9.55 -10.11 4.80
C LEU A 106 -9.72 -10.85 6.13
N GLY A 107 -8.62 -11.33 6.70
CA GLY A 107 -8.58 -11.83 8.07
C GLY A 107 -8.84 -10.72 9.11
N THR A 108 -9.11 -11.10 10.35
CA THR A 108 -9.44 -10.18 11.45
C THR A 108 -8.42 -9.06 11.65
N TRP A 109 -7.13 -9.40 11.50
CA TRP A 109 -5.99 -8.48 11.71
C TRP A 109 -5.36 -8.01 10.40
N GLN A 110 -6.09 -8.14 9.28
CA GLN A 110 -5.61 -7.73 7.97
C GLN A 110 -6.27 -6.42 7.53
N ASN A 111 -5.42 -5.40 7.41
CA ASN A 111 -5.74 -4.10 6.84
C ASN A 111 -4.92 -3.89 5.57
N ILE A 112 -5.47 -3.15 4.62
CA ILE A 112 -4.83 -2.77 3.36
C ILE A 112 -4.07 -1.48 3.61
N ILE A 113 -2.75 -1.52 3.44
CA ILE A 113 -1.85 -0.43 3.80
C ILE A 113 -1.15 0.10 2.55
N LEU A 114 -1.14 1.42 2.39
CA LEU A 114 -0.17 2.12 1.56
C LEU A 114 1.10 2.35 2.39
N LEU A 115 2.24 1.83 1.91
CA LEU A 115 3.55 2.17 2.44
C LEU A 115 4.20 3.23 1.54
N GLU A 116 4.41 4.42 2.11
CA GLU A 116 5.17 5.52 1.53
C GLU A 116 6.63 5.42 1.98
N PHE A 117 7.56 5.63 1.05
CA PHE A 117 9.00 5.62 1.32
C PHE A 117 9.73 6.88 0.81
N ASP A 118 9.05 7.75 0.06
CA ASP A 118 9.61 8.99 -0.49
C ASP A 118 8.61 10.15 -0.43
N GLY A 119 7.88 10.25 0.69
CA GLY A 119 6.93 11.33 0.97
C GLY A 119 7.62 12.64 1.44
N PRO A 120 6.83 13.68 1.78
CA PRO A 120 5.38 13.77 1.63
C PRO A 120 4.95 14.00 0.18
N ARG A 121 3.92 13.28 -0.27
CA ARG A 121 3.39 13.32 -1.65
C ARG A 121 1.89 13.01 -1.69
N GLU A 122 1.26 13.29 -2.82
CA GLU A 122 -0.03 12.70 -3.15
C GLU A 122 0.20 11.41 -3.95
N ARG A 123 -0.15 10.27 -3.37
CA ARG A 123 -0.09 8.95 -4.01
C ARG A 123 -1.44 8.57 -4.58
N THR A 124 -1.40 7.71 -5.59
CA THR A 124 -2.59 7.16 -6.24
C THR A 124 -2.54 5.66 -6.13
N ILE A 125 -3.66 5.02 -5.79
CA ILE A 125 -3.84 3.57 -5.92
C ILE A 125 -4.95 3.32 -6.94
N LEU A 126 -4.67 2.45 -7.90
CA LEU A 126 -5.64 1.94 -8.85
C LEU A 126 -6.34 0.73 -8.25
N CYS A 127 -7.66 0.68 -8.35
CA CYS A 127 -8.47 -0.43 -7.85
C CYS A 127 -9.35 -0.96 -8.98
N LYS A 128 -9.16 -2.24 -9.32
CA LYS A 128 -9.99 -2.97 -10.27
C LYS A 128 -10.75 -4.04 -9.49
N ILE A 129 -12.07 -4.01 -9.62
CA ILE A 129 -12.96 -5.00 -9.00
C ILE A 129 -13.64 -5.74 -10.15
N GLN A 130 -13.66 -7.07 -10.07
CA GLN A 130 -14.21 -7.96 -11.08
C GLN A 130 -14.79 -9.19 -10.42
N GLY A 131 -15.96 -9.64 -10.91
CA GLY A 131 -16.71 -10.73 -10.30
C GLY A 131 -18.20 -10.61 -10.63
N GLU A 132 -19.01 -11.37 -9.90
CA GLU A 132 -20.47 -11.44 -9.98
C GLU A 132 -21.16 -11.15 -8.64
#